data_AF-A0A1P8WA72-F1
#
_entry.id   AF-A0A1P8WA72-F1
#
_cell.length_a   1.000
_cell.length_b   1.000
_cell.length_c   1.000
_cell.angle_alpha   90.00
_cell.angle_beta   90.00
_cell.angle_gamma   90.00
#
_symmetry.space_group_name_H-M   'P 1'
#
loop_
_entity.id
_entity.type
_entity.pdbx_description
1 polymer ?
#
loop_
_entity_poly.entity_id
_entity_poly.type
_entity_poly.pdbx_seq_one_letter_code
_entity_poly.pdbx_strand_id
1 'polypeptide(L)'
;MKRFIQTILMLWISANVLGQDIRQAKVEQFEVRLKSHADAFRNWVDNQLDLTPEQKAKLEELVAAELQNSSDRRRKAGVVRSFRSLPSTTPIWFTLSRNIENFLCNAWMRSQIPEMLSDQQQIAWHDATTERQRWTLSVNSNFVIAVLDDLIFLSDRQRDSMSEAVRLVTDESRRKRLELESGIFRFPPESSILPTAQRYLFLSGPPRDVLNSGQKRILYGHSTRVVGGGRPNTRVPLPIDAVDEKRIKEVIVEFRDKHLPDFAEYVEERVAVMHEELALTESQQRHLVVAGRGATKQCLFQWQTITIDNLLQMGKQIQGLNRPGMGTIARKVYGPSVRVIELELIWQHAITEITSSIDVQRKRPFRRTAIVEYVTAMLDKELWLSPDQREPLAALVDASFPPAINIEQPQARELGLLVTPLFRIPDDELAPVLRESQRRAWKSLQAEFKRRGDHVVLPLKDGSEVLFHVTP
;
A
#
# COMPACT_ATOMS: atom_id res chain seq x y z
N MET A 1 22.79 -46.97 13.02
CA MET A 1 21.67 -46.91 12.05
C MET A 1 20.31 -46.65 12.72
N LYS A 2 19.84 -47.47 13.69
CA LYS A 2 18.56 -47.25 14.42
C LYS A 2 18.42 -45.87 15.10
N ARG A 3 19.47 -45.35 15.76
CA ARG A 3 19.45 -44.02 16.40
C ARG A 3 19.37 -42.85 15.41
N PHE A 4 19.94 -42.98 14.21
CA PHE A 4 19.91 -41.95 13.17
C PHE A 4 18.53 -41.82 12.51
N ILE A 5 17.84 -42.95 12.32
CA ILE A 5 16.46 -43.00 11.82
C ILE A 5 15.48 -42.41 12.86
N GLN A 6 15.67 -42.66 14.15
CA GLN A 6 14.86 -42.04 15.22
C GLN A 6 15.01 -40.52 15.28
N THR A 7 16.21 -39.96 15.12
CA THR A 7 16.43 -38.50 15.12
C THR A 7 15.79 -37.83 13.90
N ILE A 8 15.84 -38.46 12.72
CA ILE A 8 15.18 -37.96 11.50
C ILE A 8 13.66 -38.05 11.63
N LEU A 9 13.12 -39.15 12.19
CA LEU A 9 11.67 -39.28 12.42
C LEU A 9 11.16 -38.25 13.43
N MET A 10 11.91 -38.00 14.51
CA MET A 10 11.57 -36.98 15.52
C MET A 10 11.61 -35.58 14.92
N LEU A 11 12.66 -35.22 14.15
CA LEU A 11 12.73 -33.92 13.46
C LEU A 11 11.61 -33.74 12.42
N TRP A 12 11.22 -34.81 11.72
CA TRP A 12 10.15 -34.77 10.72
C TRP A 12 8.76 -34.70 11.36
N ILE A 13 8.54 -35.42 12.47
CA ILE A 13 7.32 -35.32 13.27
C ILE A 13 7.23 -33.94 13.93
N SER A 14 8.30 -33.44 14.54
CA SER A 14 8.32 -32.10 15.15
C SER A 14 8.09 -30.98 14.12
N ALA A 15 8.66 -31.07 12.93
CA ALA A 15 8.43 -30.09 11.87
C ALA A 15 7.01 -30.16 11.28
N ASN A 16 6.42 -31.35 11.18
CA ASN A 16 5.03 -31.53 10.73
C ASN A 16 4.01 -31.14 11.81
N VAL A 17 4.28 -31.41 13.08
CA VAL A 17 3.45 -31.01 14.23
C VAL A 17 3.51 -29.49 14.41
N LEU A 18 4.71 -28.87 14.44
CA LEU A 18 4.82 -27.39 14.41
C LEU A 18 4.13 -26.79 13.18
N GLY A 19 4.26 -27.45 12.02
CA GLY A 19 3.62 -27.03 10.79
C GLY A 19 2.09 -27.15 10.81
N GLN A 20 1.53 -28.07 11.60
CA GLN A 20 0.10 -28.23 11.82
C GLN A 20 -0.41 -27.23 12.87
N ASP A 21 0.30 -27.04 13.98
CA ASP A 21 -0.06 -26.10 15.05
C ASP A 21 -0.07 -24.64 14.55
N ILE A 22 0.94 -24.25 13.75
CA ILE A 22 0.99 -22.91 13.13
C ILE A 22 -0.16 -22.72 12.13
N ARG A 23 -0.54 -23.78 11.41
CA ARG A 23 -1.68 -23.71 10.47
C ARG A 23 -3.00 -23.57 11.23
N GLN A 24 -3.18 -24.32 12.31
CA GLN A 24 -4.37 -24.28 13.13
C GLN A 24 -4.55 -22.92 13.83
N ALA A 25 -3.49 -22.37 14.44
CA ALA A 25 -3.52 -21.04 15.03
C ALA A 25 -3.88 -19.94 14.00
N LYS A 26 -3.36 -20.02 12.77
CA LYS A 26 -3.72 -19.09 11.67
C LYS A 26 -5.15 -19.30 11.13
N VAL A 27 -5.73 -20.49 11.32
CA VAL A 27 -7.13 -20.75 10.97
C VAL A 27 -8.03 -20.10 12.01
N GLU A 28 -7.77 -20.37 13.30
CA GLU A 28 -8.51 -19.81 14.44
C GLU A 28 -8.47 -18.28 14.45
N GLN A 29 -7.29 -17.69 14.23
CA GLN A 29 -7.12 -16.24 14.16
C GLN A 29 -8.02 -15.57 13.09
N PHE A 30 -8.09 -16.17 11.91
CA PHE A 30 -8.96 -15.67 10.85
C PHE A 30 -10.45 -15.92 11.15
N GLU A 31 -10.81 -17.04 11.76
CA GLU A 31 -12.20 -17.29 12.17
C GLU A 31 -12.64 -16.25 13.21
N VAL A 32 -11.77 -15.90 14.16
CA VAL A 32 -11.99 -14.81 15.13
C VAL A 32 -12.17 -13.47 14.42
N ARG A 33 -11.31 -13.12 13.47
CA ARG A 33 -11.44 -11.88 12.71
C ARG A 33 -12.71 -11.85 11.85
N LEU A 34 -13.04 -12.94 11.19
CA LEU A 34 -14.24 -13.07 10.37
C LEU A 34 -15.50 -12.87 11.21
N LYS A 35 -15.54 -13.46 12.41
CA LYS A 35 -16.63 -13.25 13.36
C LYS A 35 -16.72 -11.79 13.81
N SER A 36 -15.59 -11.17 14.21
CA SER A 36 -15.58 -9.77 14.64
C SER A 36 -16.03 -8.81 13.52
N HIS A 37 -15.63 -9.07 12.29
CA HIS A 37 -16.09 -8.32 11.11
C HIS A 37 -17.60 -8.50 10.87
N ALA A 38 -18.11 -9.73 11.00
CA ALA A 38 -19.54 -10.01 10.88
C ALA A 38 -20.38 -9.34 11.98
N ASP A 39 -19.87 -9.28 13.21
CA ASP A 39 -20.52 -8.57 14.32
C ASP A 39 -20.54 -7.05 14.07
N ALA A 40 -19.44 -6.48 13.54
CA ALA A 40 -19.40 -5.08 13.13
C ALA A 40 -20.42 -4.79 12.03
N PHE A 41 -20.52 -5.66 11.02
CA PHE A 41 -21.52 -5.61 9.97
C PHE A 41 -22.95 -5.61 10.53
N ARG A 42 -23.30 -6.61 11.35
CA ARG A 42 -24.64 -6.74 11.93
C ARG A 42 -25.06 -5.48 12.68
N ASN A 43 -24.17 -4.97 13.52
CA ASN A 43 -24.42 -3.75 14.26
C ASN A 43 -24.56 -2.55 13.33
N TRP A 44 -23.78 -2.46 12.25
CA TRP A 44 -23.95 -1.40 11.26
C TRP A 44 -25.33 -1.47 10.61
N VAL A 45 -25.78 -2.65 10.14
CA VAL A 45 -27.12 -2.82 9.54
C VAL A 45 -28.21 -2.42 10.51
N ASP A 46 -28.12 -2.88 11.76
CA ASP A 46 -29.09 -2.55 12.80
C ASP A 46 -29.19 -1.04 13.02
N ASN A 47 -28.04 -0.37 13.14
CA ASN A 47 -28.01 1.08 13.35
C ASN A 47 -28.52 1.89 12.16
N GLN A 48 -28.37 1.39 10.93
CA GLN A 48 -28.86 2.09 9.73
C GLN A 48 -30.36 1.89 9.49
N LEU A 49 -30.91 0.75 9.91
CA LEU A 49 -32.25 0.31 9.52
C LEU A 49 -33.25 0.18 10.67
N ASP A 50 -32.78 0.31 11.92
CA ASP A 50 -33.57 0.11 13.14
C ASP A 50 -34.36 -1.22 13.07
N LEU A 51 -33.63 -2.33 13.07
CA LEU A 51 -34.22 -3.64 12.81
C LEU A 51 -35.13 -4.09 13.96
N THR A 52 -36.26 -4.70 13.64
CA THR A 52 -37.12 -5.34 14.64
C THR A 52 -36.42 -6.57 15.25
N PRO A 53 -36.84 -7.06 16.44
CA PRO A 53 -36.29 -8.28 17.02
C PRO A 53 -36.33 -9.50 16.07
N GLU A 54 -37.38 -9.64 15.28
CA GLU A 54 -37.52 -10.72 14.29
C GLU A 54 -36.52 -10.56 13.15
N GLN A 55 -36.34 -9.34 12.64
CA GLN A 55 -35.34 -9.03 11.61
C GLN A 55 -33.91 -9.24 12.13
N LYS A 56 -33.64 -8.88 13.39
CA LYS A 56 -32.36 -9.13 14.06
C LYS A 56 -32.03 -10.60 14.14
N ALA A 57 -33.00 -11.42 14.55
CA ALA A 57 -32.86 -12.87 14.59
C ALA A 57 -32.62 -13.46 13.19
N LYS A 58 -33.33 -12.94 12.17
CA LYS A 58 -33.13 -13.39 10.79
C LYS A 58 -31.75 -13.01 10.26
N LEU A 59 -31.29 -11.79 10.51
CA LEU A 59 -29.95 -11.34 10.13
C LEU A 59 -28.86 -12.19 10.79
N GLU A 60 -29.05 -12.56 12.05
CA GLU A 60 -28.14 -13.46 12.77
C GLU A 60 -28.04 -14.84 12.12
N GLU A 61 -29.17 -15.44 11.74
CA GLU A 61 -29.21 -16.71 11.02
C GLU A 61 -28.46 -16.65 9.69
N LEU A 62 -28.71 -15.59 8.90
CA LEU A 62 -28.05 -15.36 7.62
C LEU A 62 -26.53 -15.21 7.77
N VAL A 63 -26.10 -14.43 8.76
CA VAL A 63 -24.68 -14.22 9.06
C VAL A 63 -24.02 -15.52 9.54
N ALA A 64 -24.68 -16.29 10.41
CA ALA A 64 -24.16 -17.57 10.87
C ALA A 64 -23.98 -18.57 9.71
N ALA A 65 -24.95 -18.62 8.80
CA ALA A 65 -24.86 -19.45 7.59
C ALA A 65 -23.68 -19.03 6.71
N GLU A 66 -23.47 -17.73 6.49
CA GLU A 66 -22.35 -17.26 5.67
C GLU A 66 -20.98 -17.45 6.35
N LEU A 67 -20.89 -17.28 7.67
CA LEU A 67 -19.69 -17.60 8.45
C LEU A 67 -19.30 -19.07 8.26
N GLN A 68 -20.28 -19.97 8.35
CA GLN A 68 -20.07 -21.40 8.14
C GLN A 68 -19.63 -21.70 6.70
N ASN A 69 -20.36 -21.17 5.70
CA ASN A 69 -20.01 -21.31 4.28
C ASN A 69 -18.60 -20.79 3.97
N SER A 70 -18.21 -19.68 4.59
CA SER A 70 -16.89 -19.06 4.41
C SER A 70 -15.78 -19.87 5.05
N SER A 71 -15.98 -20.41 6.26
CA SER A 71 -15.03 -21.33 6.89
C SER A 71 -14.88 -22.62 6.05
N ASP A 72 -15.98 -23.19 5.56
CA ASP A 72 -15.97 -24.40 4.73
C ASP A 72 -15.28 -24.18 3.38
N ARG A 73 -15.53 -23.05 2.71
CA ARG A 73 -14.81 -22.65 1.49
C ARG A 73 -13.30 -22.58 1.75
N ARG A 74 -12.89 -22.05 2.89
CA ARG A 74 -11.46 -21.95 3.26
C ARG A 74 -10.84 -23.30 3.56
N ARG A 75 -11.52 -24.16 4.32
CA ARG A 75 -11.09 -25.54 4.60
C ARG A 75 -10.91 -26.34 3.32
N LYS A 76 -11.87 -26.28 2.39
CA LYS A 76 -11.81 -26.96 1.08
C LYS A 76 -10.71 -26.40 0.16
N ALA A 77 -10.50 -25.07 0.15
CA ALA A 77 -9.43 -24.45 -0.64
C ALA A 77 -8.02 -24.85 -0.19
N GLY A 78 -7.85 -25.19 1.10
CA GLY A 78 -6.58 -25.69 1.66
C GLY A 78 -6.17 -27.07 1.15
N VAL A 79 -7.12 -27.89 0.67
CA VAL A 79 -6.88 -29.27 0.22
C VAL A 79 -6.44 -29.34 -1.25
N VAL A 80 -6.88 -28.40 -2.09
CA VAL A 80 -6.74 -28.50 -3.57
C VAL A 80 -5.55 -27.70 -4.15
N ARG A 81 -4.92 -26.80 -3.38
CA ARG A 81 -3.90 -25.86 -3.90
C ARG A 81 -2.53 -25.96 -3.22
N SER A 82 -1.94 -27.16 -3.22
CA SER A 82 -0.58 -27.41 -2.71
C SER A 82 0.57 -26.93 -3.61
N PHE A 83 0.32 -26.48 -4.86
CA PHE A 83 1.39 -26.16 -5.83
C PHE A 83 1.42 -24.72 -6.38
N ARG A 84 0.52 -23.82 -5.97
CA ARG A 84 0.62 -22.39 -6.27
C ARG A 84 0.48 -21.61 -4.97
N SER A 85 1.37 -20.64 -4.75
CA SER A 85 1.34 -19.75 -3.60
C SER A 85 -0.10 -19.34 -3.31
N LEU A 86 -0.62 -19.79 -2.18
CA LEU A 86 -1.98 -19.47 -1.81
C LEU A 86 -2.10 -17.94 -1.70
N PRO A 87 -3.18 -17.36 -2.22
CA PRO A 87 -3.58 -15.99 -1.95
C PRO A 87 -3.95 -15.74 -0.47
N SER A 88 -3.38 -16.48 0.49
CA SER A 88 -3.91 -16.64 1.85
C SER A 88 -2.84 -16.52 2.94
N THR A 89 -1.70 -15.89 2.64
CA THR A 89 -0.50 -15.94 3.50
C THR A 89 -0.03 -14.60 4.02
N THR A 90 -0.47 -13.50 3.43
CA THR A 90 -0.65 -12.24 4.15
C THR A 90 -1.97 -12.37 4.93
N PRO A 91 -2.09 -11.99 6.20
CA PRO A 91 -3.39 -12.03 6.87
C PRO A 91 -4.32 -10.90 6.42
N ILE A 92 -3.79 -9.84 5.82
CA ILE A 92 -4.54 -8.62 5.51
C ILE A 92 -4.53 -8.38 4.01
N TRP A 93 -5.68 -8.66 3.39
CA TRP A 93 -5.89 -8.54 1.95
C TRP A 93 -7.10 -7.65 1.79
N PHE A 94 -7.03 -6.33 2.01
CA PHE A 94 -8.22 -5.45 1.87
C PHE A 94 -8.75 -5.34 0.44
N THR A 95 -8.04 -5.93 -0.51
CA THR A 95 -8.03 -5.41 -1.88
C THR A 95 -8.05 -6.47 -2.96
N LEU A 96 -8.08 -7.73 -2.58
CA LEU A 96 -8.29 -8.81 -3.52
C LEU A 96 -9.76 -9.19 -3.51
N SER A 97 -10.22 -9.82 -4.58
CA SER A 97 -11.58 -10.37 -4.72
C SER A 97 -11.92 -11.47 -3.68
N ARG A 98 -11.07 -11.65 -2.68
CA ARG A 98 -11.10 -12.59 -1.56
C ARG A 98 -10.73 -11.88 -0.24
N ASN A 99 -10.95 -10.57 -0.11
CA ASN A 99 -10.86 -9.85 1.17
C ASN A 99 -12.00 -10.30 2.11
N ILE A 100 -11.90 -9.99 3.40
CA ILE A 100 -12.89 -10.46 4.39
C ILE A 100 -14.30 -9.92 4.07
N GLU A 101 -14.35 -8.69 3.56
CA GLU A 101 -15.53 -8.07 2.97
C GLU A 101 -16.07 -8.92 1.81
N ASN A 102 -15.27 -9.36 0.83
CA ASN A 102 -15.75 -10.23 -0.25
C ASN A 102 -16.11 -11.65 0.22
N PHE A 103 -15.59 -12.10 1.37
CA PHE A 103 -16.01 -13.36 1.99
C PHE A 103 -17.41 -13.27 2.57
N LEU A 104 -17.85 -12.09 3.03
CA LEU A 104 -19.18 -11.89 3.58
C LEU A 104 -20.13 -11.04 2.71
N CYS A 105 -19.72 -10.28 1.69
CA CYS A 105 -20.47 -9.04 1.37
C CYS A 105 -21.06 -8.82 -0.02
N ASN A 106 -21.07 -9.75 -0.98
CA ASN A 106 -21.50 -9.34 -2.34
C ASN A 106 -22.71 -10.02 -2.95
N ALA A 107 -22.99 -11.29 -2.68
CA ALA A 107 -24.17 -11.94 -3.26
C ALA A 107 -25.38 -11.86 -2.32
N TRP A 108 -25.29 -12.44 -1.12
CA TRP A 108 -26.42 -12.55 -0.22
C TRP A 108 -26.84 -11.23 0.43
N MET A 109 -25.91 -10.29 0.66
CA MET A 109 -26.29 -8.94 1.13
C MET A 109 -27.18 -8.19 0.12
N ARG A 110 -27.01 -8.45 -1.18
CA ARG A 110 -27.80 -7.77 -2.22
C ARG A 110 -29.13 -8.45 -2.50
N SER A 111 -29.26 -9.73 -2.14
CA SER A 111 -30.48 -10.51 -2.40
C SER A 111 -31.29 -10.81 -1.13
N GLN A 112 -30.66 -11.34 -0.08
CA GLN A 112 -31.36 -11.87 1.10
C GLN A 112 -31.63 -10.81 2.18
N ILE A 113 -30.79 -9.77 2.28
CA ILE A 113 -31.05 -8.68 3.24
C ILE A 113 -32.27 -7.86 2.81
N PRO A 114 -32.39 -7.35 1.57
CA PRO A 114 -33.57 -6.62 1.15
C PRO A 114 -34.88 -7.40 1.35
N GLU A 115 -34.87 -8.72 1.16
CA GLU A 115 -36.05 -9.59 1.34
C GLU A 115 -36.61 -9.60 2.77
N MET A 116 -35.79 -9.36 3.80
CA MET A 116 -36.25 -9.29 5.19
C MET A 116 -36.66 -7.87 5.64
N LEU A 117 -36.48 -6.87 4.79
CA LEU A 117 -36.70 -5.46 5.11
C LEU A 117 -38.07 -4.97 4.60
N SER A 118 -38.68 -4.06 5.36
CA SER A 118 -39.82 -3.26 4.87
C SER A 118 -39.40 -2.33 3.73
N ASP A 119 -40.35 -1.84 2.94
CA ASP A 119 -40.08 -0.93 1.82
C ASP A 119 -39.26 0.31 2.24
N GLN A 120 -39.60 0.91 3.39
CA GLN A 120 -38.85 2.06 3.92
C GLN A 120 -37.42 1.69 4.30
N GLN A 121 -37.21 0.52 4.92
CA GLN A 121 -35.88 0.03 5.25
C GLN A 121 -35.09 -0.38 4.00
N GLN A 122 -35.74 -0.85 2.94
CA GLN A 122 -35.08 -1.14 1.66
C GLN A 122 -34.54 0.13 1.00
N ILE A 123 -35.30 1.24 1.07
CA ILE A 123 -34.82 2.55 0.62
C ILE A 123 -33.62 2.99 1.46
N ALA A 124 -33.72 2.94 2.78
CA ALA A 124 -32.60 3.30 3.67
C ALA A 124 -31.36 2.43 3.45
N TRP A 125 -31.54 1.13 3.21
CA TRP A 125 -30.47 0.19 2.85
C TRP A 125 -29.81 0.58 1.53
N HIS A 126 -30.61 0.88 0.50
CA HIS A 126 -30.10 1.32 -0.79
C HIS A 126 -29.29 2.62 -0.68
N ASP A 127 -29.80 3.59 0.07
CA ASP A 127 -29.14 4.88 0.27
C ASP A 127 -27.83 4.71 1.05
N ALA A 128 -27.83 3.96 2.15
CA ALA A 128 -26.64 3.73 2.98
C ALA A 128 -25.54 2.96 2.22
N THR A 129 -25.91 1.93 1.45
CA THR A 129 -24.94 1.16 0.64
C THR A 129 -24.40 1.97 -0.53
N THR A 130 -25.25 2.79 -1.17
CA THR A 130 -24.85 3.67 -2.27
C THR A 130 -23.93 4.80 -1.79
N GLU A 131 -24.25 5.43 -0.65
CA GLU A 131 -23.42 6.43 0.01
C GLU A 131 -22.01 5.88 0.24
N ARG A 132 -21.94 4.72 0.90
CA ARG A 132 -20.66 4.10 1.25
C ARG A 132 -19.83 3.74 0.02
N GLN A 133 -20.47 3.23 -1.03
CA GLN A 133 -19.81 2.93 -2.30
C GLN A 133 -19.27 4.19 -2.97
N ARG A 134 -20.06 5.27 -3.01
CA ARG A 134 -19.63 6.58 -3.56
C ARG A 134 -18.47 7.17 -2.77
N TRP A 135 -18.53 7.12 -1.44
CA TRP A 135 -17.45 7.60 -0.58
C TRP A 135 -16.16 6.81 -0.82
N THR A 136 -16.23 5.47 -0.83
CA THR A 136 -15.07 4.60 -1.09
C THR A 136 -14.46 4.87 -2.47
N LEU A 137 -15.28 5.05 -3.50
CA LEU A 137 -14.83 5.40 -4.84
C LEU A 137 -14.12 6.75 -4.87
N SER A 138 -14.69 7.76 -4.20
CA SER A 138 -14.11 9.10 -4.13
C SER A 138 -12.75 9.08 -3.43
N VAL A 139 -12.67 8.46 -2.25
CA VAL A 139 -11.41 8.33 -1.49
C VAL A 139 -10.34 7.59 -2.29
N ASN A 140 -10.68 6.46 -2.92
CA ASN A 140 -9.71 5.69 -3.69
C ASN A 140 -9.26 6.45 -4.95
N SER A 141 -10.14 7.25 -5.56
CA SER A 141 -9.77 8.14 -6.67
C SER A 141 -8.79 9.22 -6.20
N ASN A 142 -9.10 9.90 -5.10
CA ASN A 142 -8.24 10.94 -4.51
C ASN A 142 -6.87 10.38 -4.14
N PHE A 143 -6.82 9.18 -3.56
CA PHE A 143 -5.56 8.53 -3.23
C PHE A 143 -4.70 8.26 -4.47
N VAL A 144 -5.28 7.76 -5.56
CA VAL A 144 -4.49 7.53 -6.77
C VAL A 144 -4.04 8.85 -7.40
N ILE A 145 -4.89 9.87 -7.42
CA ILE A 145 -4.50 11.21 -7.89
C ILE A 145 -3.36 11.76 -7.04
N ALA A 146 -3.42 11.61 -5.72
CA ALA A 146 -2.35 11.99 -4.82
C ALA A 146 -1.05 11.22 -5.11
N VAL A 147 -1.13 9.93 -5.47
CA VAL A 147 0.05 9.13 -5.89
C VAL A 147 0.60 9.59 -7.25
N LEU A 148 -0.26 9.97 -8.20
CA LEU A 148 0.16 10.51 -9.49
C LEU A 148 0.79 11.89 -9.34
N ASP A 149 0.18 12.78 -8.57
CA ASP A 149 0.74 14.09 -8.22
C ASP A 149 2.13 13.96 -7.58
N ASP A 150 2.28 12.97 -6.70
CA ASP A 150 3.55 12.58 -6.09
C ASP A 150 4.64 12.11 -7.08
N LEU A 151 4.26 11.76 -8.31
CA LEU A 151 5.16 11.29 -9.36
C LEU A 151 5.44 12.35 -10.41
N ILE A 152 4.44 13.16 -10.76
CA ILE A 152 4.49 14.08 -11.90
C ILE A 152 4.07 15.51 -11.58
N PHE A 153 3.87 15.83 -10.30
CA PHE A 153 3.59 17.18 -9.80
C PHE A 153 2.42 17.83 -10.52
N LEU A 154 1.22 17.32 -10.30
CA LEU A 154 0.02 17.92 -10.85
C LEU A 154 -0.18 19.32 -10.24
N SER A 155 -0.61 20.27 -11.07
CA SER A 155 -1.18 21.53 -10.59
C SER A 155 -2.59 21.33 -10.05
N ASP A 156 -3.13 22.30 -9.30
CA ASP A 156 -4.53 22.23 -8.80
C ASP A 156 -5.53 21.96 -9.93
N ARG A 157 -5.42 22.71 -11.03
CA ARG A 157 -6.27 22.53 -12.21
C ARG A 157 -6.14 21.14 -12.83
N GLN A 158 -4.93 20.57 -12.83
CA GLN A 158 -4.71 19.22 -13.32
C GLN A 158 -5.27 18.17 -12.37
N ARG A 159 -5.22 18.37 -11.05
CA ARG A 159 -5.86 17.50 -10.05
C ARG A 159 -7.38 17.45 -10.24
N ASP A 160 -8.01 18.61 -10.43
CA ASP A 160 -9.47 18.69 -10.66
C ASP A 160 -9.85 17.99 -11.98
N SER A 161 -9.10 18.26 -13.05
CA SER A 161 -9.32 17.63 -14.35
C SER A 161 -9.11 16.11 -14.30
N MET A 162 -8.13 15.65 -13.50
CA MET A 162 -7.88 14.23 -13.29
C MET A 162 -9.01 13.58 -12.50
N SER A 163 -9.55 14.25 -11.49
CA SER A 163 -10.69 13.76 -10.70
C SER A 163 -11.90 13.50 -11.58
N GLU A 164 -12.22 14.46 -12.47
CA GLU A 164 -13.31 14.32 -13.42
C GLU A 164 -13.05 13.19 -14.44
N ALA A 165 -11.83 13.10 -14.96
CA ALA A 165 -11.45 12.06 -15.91
C ALA A 165 -11.57 10.65 -15.30
N VAL A 166 -11.19 10.49 -14.04
CA VAL A 166 -11.31 9.21 -13.31
C VAL A 166 -12.78 8.84 -13.12
N ARG A 167 -13.61 9.81 -12.75
CA ARG A 167 -15.06 9.62 -12.58
C ARG A 167 -15.70 9.10 -13.87
N LEU A 168 -15.50 9.81 -14.99
CA LEU A 168 -16.05 9.43 -16.30
C LEU A 168 -15.71 7.99 -16.68
N VAL A 169 -14.46 7.59 -16.48
CA VAL A 169 -14.01 6.25 -16.85
C VAL A 169 -14.50 5.14 -15.91
N THR A 170 -14.78 5.48 -14.66
CA THR A 170 -15.42 4.55 -13.73
C THR A 170 -16.90 4.39 -14.02
N ASP A 171 -17.57 5.44 -14.49
CA ASP A 171 -18.98 5.37 -14.91
C ASP A 171 -19.15 4.55 -16.18
N GLU A 172 -18.24 4.69 -17.16
CA GLU A 172 -18.28 3.96 -18.42
C GLU A 172 -17.85 2.48 -18.31
N SER A 173 -17.07 2.12 -17.30
CA SER A 173 -16.51 0.78 -17.18
C SER A 173 -16.73 0.16 -15.80
N ARG A 174 -17.71 -0.75 -15.75
CA ARG A 174 -17.99 -1.58 -14.55
C ARG A 174 -16.74 -2.28 -14.00
N ARG A 175 -15.85 -2.75 -14.88
CA ARG A 175 -14.59 -3.36 -14.46
C ARG A 175 -13.70 -2.36 -13.73
N LYS A 176 -13.52 -1.17 -14.27
CA LYS A 176 -12.68 -0.12 -13.69
C LYS A 176 -13.26 0.40 -12.37
N ARG A 177 -14.58 0.57 -12.32
CA ARG A 177 -15.31 0.85 -11.08
C ARG A 177 -15.08 -0.21 -10.01
N LEU A 178 -15.19 -1.49 -10.35
CA LEU A 178 -14.88 -2.59 -9.44
C LEU A 178 -13.41 -2.56 -8.97
N GLU A 179 -12.46 -2.22 -9.85
CA GLU A 179 -11.04 -2.11 -9.52
C GLU A 179 -10.76 -0.98 -8.51
N LEU A 180 -11.49 0.14 -8.59
CA LEU A 180 -11.43 1.22 -7.59
C LEU A 180 -12.18 0.88 -6.30
N GLU A 181 -13.39 0.32 -6.36
CA GLU A 181 -14.19 -0.05 -5.18
C GLU A 181 -13.46 -1.07 -4.30
N SER A 182 -12.95 -2.12 -4.94
CA SER A 182 -12.15 -3.12 -4.23
C SER A 182 -10.79 -2.58 -3.82
N GLY A 183 -10.37 -1.40 -4.32
CA GLY A 183 -9.11 -0.76 -3.95
C GLY A 183 -7.90 -1.60 -4.35
N ILE A 184 -7.92 -2.30 -5.50
CA ILE A 184 -7.05 -3.45 -5.75
C ILE A 184 -5.55 -3.16 -5.59
N PHE A 185 -5.00 -3.43 -4.41
CA PHE A 185 -3.65 -3.90 -4.18
C PHE A 185 -3.55 -5.35 -4.58
N ARG A 186 -3.03 -5.56 -5.78
CA ARG A 186 -2.16 -6.71 -6.00
C ARG A 186 -0.80 -6.26 -5.54
N PHE A 187 -0.14 -7.02 -4.67
CA PHE A 187 1.33 -7.00 -4.59
C PHE A 187 1.83 -7.34 -6.00
N PRO A 188 2.22 -6.39 -6.86
CA PRO A 188 2.94 -6.78 -8.04
C PRO A 188 4.35 -7.15 -7.54
N PRO A 189 5.04 -8.11 -8.17
CA PRO A 189 6.44 -8.37 -7.84
C PRO A 189 7.24 -7.07 -8.01
N GLU A 190 7.59 -6.43 -6.88
CA GLU A 190 8.50 -5.28 -6.67
C GLU A 190 8.39 -4.05 -7.59
N SER A 191 7.51 -4.05 -8.60
CA SER A 191 7.79 -3.32 -9.84
C SER A 191 6.96 -2.09 -10.15
N SER A 192 6.18 -1.63 -9.19
CA SER A 192 5.39 -0.43 -9.36
C SER A 192 4.92 0.17 -8.05
N ILE A 193 4.87 1.50 -8.00
CA ILE A 193 4.19 2.29 -6.96
C ILE A 193 2.64 2.17 -7.09
N LEU A 194 2.14 1.79 -8.27
CA LEU A 194 0.73 1.54 -8.57
C LEU A 194 0.50 0.11 -9.09
N PRO A 195 -0.46 -0.67 -8.58
CA PRO A 195 -0.88 -1.94 -9.17
C PRO A 195 -1.02 -1.87 -10.70
N THR A 196 -0.62 -2.93 -11.42
CA THR A 196 -0.63 -2.97 -12.90
C THR A 196 -2.01 -2.64 -13.51
N ALA A 197 -3.09 -2.97 -12.79
CA ALA A 197 -4.46 -2.61 -13.17
C ALA A 197 -4.74 -1.10 -12.98
N GLN A 198 -4.27 -0.51 -11.88
CA GLN A 198 -4.37 0.94 -11.64
C GLN A 198 -3.55 1.72 -12.68
N ARG A 199 -2.30 1.31 -12.99
CA ARG A 199 -1.55 1.90 -14.12
C ARG A 199 -2.39 1.94 -15.40
N TYR A 200 -3.10 0.85 -15.71
CA TYR A 200 -3.94 0.79 -16.89
C TYR A 200 -5.18 1.69 -16.78
N LEU A 201 -5.83 1.76 -15.61
CA LEU A 201 -7.01 2.58 -15.34
C LEU A 201 -6.76 4.07 -15.65
N PHE A 202 -5.61 4.61 -15.21
CA PHE A 202 -5.23 6.02 -15.38
C PHE A 202 -4.48 6.30 -16.71
N LEU A 203 -3.84 5.29 -17.32
CA LEU A 203 -3.12 5.48 -18.60
C LEU A 203 -3.95 5.17 -19.85
N SER A 204 -5.08 4.45 -19.72
CA SER A 204 -5.96 4.04 -20.84
C SER A 204 -7.35 4.71 -20.83
N GLY A 205 -7.62 5.57 -19.83
CA GLY A 205 -8.94 6.13 -19.54
C GLY A 205 -9.21 7.51 -20.13
N PRO A 206 -8.97 8.61 -19.38
CA PRO A 206 -8.70 9.92 -20.00
C PRO A 206 -7.79 10.85 -19.15
N PRO A 207 -7.29 11.97 -19.72
CA PRO A 207 -6.58 11.99 -20.98
C PRO A 207 -5.12 12.33 -20.72
N ARG A 208 -4.26 11.77 -21.56
CA ARG A 208 -2.92 12.32 -21.80
C ARG A 208 -3.03 13.85 -21.94
N ASP A 209 -4.12 14.36 -22.48
CA ASP A 209 -4.36 15.79 -22.73
C ASP A 209 -4.38 16.69 -21.49
N VAL A 210 -4.60 16.16 -20.27
CA VAL A 210 -4.46 16.93 -19.01
C VAL A 210 -3.00 17.16 -18.66
N LEU A 211 -2.12 16.25 -19.12
CA LEU A 211 -0.72 16.25 -18.80
C LEU A 211 0.08 16.99 -19.88
N ASN A 212 1.10 17.71 -19.45
CA ASN A 212 2.07 18.27 -20.39
C ASN A 212 3.00 17.16 -20.94
N SER A 213 3.85 17.50 -21.91
CA SER A 213 4.73 16.53 -22.58
C SER A 213 5.76 15.88 -21.65
N GLY A 214 6.29 16.61 -20.66
CA GLY A 214 7.25 16.09 -19.69
C GLY A 214 6.59 15.15 -18.68
N GLN A 215 5.45 15.53 -18.09
CA GLN A 215 4.63 14.67 -17.23
C GLN A 215 4.23 13.36 -17.94
N LYS A 216 3.79 13.45 -19.21
CA LYS A 216 3.53 12.27 -20.05
C LYS A 216 4.75 11.37 -20.10
N ARG A 217 5.93 11.93 -20.42
CA ARG A 217 7.16 11.17 -20.59
C ARG A 217 7.63 10.52 -19.29
N ILE A 218 7.49 11.20 -18.14
CA ILE A 218 7.77 10.61 -16.82
C ILE A 218 6.83 9.41 -16.58
N LEU A 219 5.53 9.56 -16.80
CA LEU A 219 4.57 8.46 -16.69
C LEU A 219 4.85 7.32 -17.70
N TYR A 220 5.25 7.63 -18.93
CA TYR A 220 5.66 6.63 -19.92
C TYR A 220 6.92 5.89 -19.52
N GLY A 221 7.95 6.61 -19.05
CA GLY A 221 9.17 6.00 -18.52
C GLY A 221 8.87 5.00 -17.39
N HIS A 222 7.84 5.28 -16.58
CA HIS A 222 7.34 4.36 -15.57
C HIS A 222 6.46 3.21 -16.09
N SER A 223 5.88 3.31 -17.30
CA SER A 223 4.92 2.33 -17.86
C SER A 223 5.43 1.48 -19.03
N THR A 224 6.37 1.96 -19.85
CA THR A 224 6.82 1.30 -21.09
C THR A 224 8.22 0.68 -21.03
N ARG A 225 9.04 0.96 -20.00
CA ARG A 225 10.29 0.21 -19.76
C ARG A 225 9.93 -1.19 -19.20
N VAL A 226 9.79 -2.12 -20.13
CA VAL A 226 9.35 -3.52 -20.03
C VAL A 226 10.11 -4.33 -18.96
N VAL A 227 9.36 -5.08 -18.15
CA VAL A 227 9.76 -6.20 -17.27
C VAL A 227 10.78 -5.86 -16.17
N GLY A 228 10.25 -5.48 -15.00
CA GLY A 228 11.05 -5.27 -13.78
C GLY A 228 11.13 -3.82 -13.32
N GLY A 229 10.05 -3.05 -13.50
CA GLY A 229 9.83 -1.73 -12.91
C GLY A 229 10.06 -1.68 -11.40
N GLY A 230 9.77 -0.53 -10.80
CA GLY A 230 10.42 -0.10 -9.55
C GLY A 230 11.49 0.92 -9.93
N ARG A 231 12.14 1.52 -8.93
CA ARG A 231 13.34 2.37 -9.18
C ARG A 231 14.22 1.65 -10.21
N PRO A 232 14.84 2.36 -11.16
CA PRO A 232 15.71 1.69 -12.12
C PRO A 232 16.63 0.76 -11.35
N ASN A 233 16.79 -0.47 -11.84
CA ASN A 233 17.57 -1.48 -11.13
C ASN A 233 18.59 -2.10 -12.06
N THR A 234 19.65 -2.58 -11.43
CA THR A 234 20.69 -3.33 -12.09
C THR A 234 21.00 -4.58 -11.27
N ARG A 235 21.54 -5.60 -11.92
CA ARG A 235 22.02 -6.80 -11.24
C ARG A 235 23.51 -6.67 -11.07
N VAL A 236 23.96 -6.74 -9.83
CA VAL A 236 25.36 -6.60 -9.47
C VAL A 236 25.84 -7.89 -8.81
N PRO A 237 26.95 -8.49 -9.26
CA PRO A 237 27.56 -9.61 -8.54
C PRO A 237 27.95 -9.14 -7.12
N LEU A 238 27.67 -9.94 -6.10
CA LEU A 238 28.22 -9.72 -4.76
C LEU A 238 29.71 -10.09 -4.79
N PRO A 239 30.59 -9.32 -4.12
CA PRO A 239 32.01 -9.49 -4.31
C PRO A 239 32.51 -10.74 -3.63
N ILE A 240 33.06 -11.68 -4.41
CA ILE A 240 33.77 -12.86 -3.93
C ILE A 240 35.28 -12.68 -4.16
N ASP A 241 35.68 -11.83 -5.10
CA ASP A 241 37.07 -11.44 -5.37
C ASP A 241 37.22 -9.96 -5.76
N ALA A 242 38.46 -9.55 -6.08
CA ALA A 242 38.78 -8.19 -6.51
C ALA A 242 38.23 -7.83 -7.90
N VAL A 243 37.93 -8.83 -8.75
CA VAL A 243 37.34 -8.63 -10.07
C VAL A 243 35.86 -8.27 -9.92
N ASP A 244 35.16 -8.93 -9.02
CA ASP A 244 33.78 -8.61 -8.66
C ASP A 244 33.68 -7.22 -8.01
N GLU A 245 34.62 -6.83 -7.14
CA GLU A 245 34.66 -5.48 -6.56
C GLU A 245 34.78 -4.40 -7.65
N LYS A 246 35.67 -4.60 -8.63
CA LYS A 246 35.80 -3.69 -9.76
C LYS A 246 34.50 -3.64 -10.57
N ARG A 247 33.88 -4.80 -10.80
CA ARG A 247 32.63 -4.91 -11.56
C ARG A 247 31.45 -4.23 -10.86
N ILE A 248 31.38 -4.29 -9.53
CA ILE A 248 30.39 -3.53 -8.75
C ILE A 248 30.51 -2.04 -9.03
N LYS A 249 31.72 -1.49 -8.93
CA LYS A 249 31.97 -0.06 -9.13
C LYS A 249 31.59 0.36 -10.56
N GLU A 250 32.00 -0.42 -11.57
CA GLU A 250 31.64 -0.17 -12.97
C GLU A 250 30.12 -0.16 -13.19
N VAL A 251 29.42 -1.21 -12.75
CA VAL A 251 27.96 -1.34 -12.97
C VAL A 251 27.17 -0.23 -12.26
N ILE A 252 27.59 0.19 -11.06
CA ILE A 252 26.93 1.28 -10.33
C ILE A 252 27.21 2.64 -11.01
N VAL A 253 28.41 2.86 -11.54
CA VAL A 253 28.74 4.07 -12.31
C VAL A 253 27.98 4.12 -13.63
N GLU A 254 27.95 3.01 -14.39
CA GLU A 254 27.15 2.90 -15.62
C GLU A 254 25.66 3.18 -15.35
N PHE A 255 25.14 2.66 -14.24
CA PHE A 255 23.78 2.93 -13.80
C PHE A 255 23.55 4.42 -13.55
N ARG A 256 24.45 5.06 -12.77
CA ARG A 256 24.39 6.49 -12.48
C ARG A 256 24.36 7.31 -13.75
N ASP A 257 25.30 7.06 -14.66
CA ASP A 257 25.47 7.86 -15.88
C ASP A 257 24.29 7.69 -16.84
N LYS A 258 23.75 6.47 -16.92
CA LYS A 258 22.54 6.16 -17.70
C LYS A 258 21.30 6.88 -17.17
N HIS A 259 21.17 7.04 -15.86
CA HIS A 259 19.96 7.60 -15.22
C HIS A 259 20.08 9.07 -14.81
N LEU A 260 21.26 9.67 -14.90
CA LEU A 260 21.47 11.10 -14.66
C LEU A 260 20.54 12.00 -15.51
N PRO A 261 20.32 11.73 -16.82
CA PRO A 261 19.37 12.51 -17.62
C PRO A 261 17.92 12.35 -17.15
N ASP A 262 17.53 11.13 -16.73
CA ASP A 262 16.16 10.87 -16.24
C ASP A 262 15.87 11.72 -14.97
N PHE A 263 16.86 11.89 -14.08
CA PHE A 263 16.72 12.73 -12.86
C PHE A 263 16.75 14.23 -13.18
N ALA A 264 17.57 14.66 -14.13
CA ALA A 264 17.61 16.06 -14.56
C ALA A 264 16.28 16.49 -15.20
N GLU A 265 15.67 15.62 -16.01
CA GLU A 265 14.36 15.88 -16.61
C GLU A 265 13.25 15.99 -15.55
N TYR A 266 13.31 15.19 -14.49
CA TYR A 266 12.39 15.31 -13.34
C TYR A 266 12.49 16.69 -12.66
N VAL A 267 13.71 17.22 -12.49
CA VAL A 267 13.92 18.58 -11.98
C VAL A 267 13.33 19.63 -12.91
N GLU A 268 13.57 19.50 -14.21
CA GLU A 268 13.06 20.46 -15.20
C GLU A 268 11.54 20.50 -15.20
N GLU A 269 10.88 19.35 -15.14
CA GLU A 269 9.42 19.27 -15.01
C GLU A 269 8.94 19.88 -13.69
N ARG A 270 9.62 19.58 -12.58
CA ARG A 270 9.27 20.16 -11.28
C ARG A 270 9.33 21.68 -11.30
N VAL A 271 10.37 22.23 -11.92
CA VAL A 271 10.52 23.69 -12.06
C VAL A 271 9.48 24.27 -13.01
N ALA A 272 9.11 23.58 -14.10
CA ALA A 272 8.04 24.01 -15.00
C ALA A 272 6.70 24.14 -14.27
N VAL A 273 6.35 23.14 -13.46
CA VAL A 273 5.14 23.19 -12.61
C VAL A 273 5.20 24.33 -11.61
N MET A 274 6.34 24.54 -10.94
CA MET A 274 6.51 25.67 -10.03
C MET A 274 6.40 27.02 -10.74
N HIS A 275 6.90 27.12 -11.97
CA HIS A 275 6.79 28.33 -12.78
C HIS A 275 5.33 28.70 -13.03
N GLU A 276 4.50 27.73 -13.39
CA GLU A 276 3.05 27.94 -13.58
C GLU A 276 2.34 28.27 -12.26
N GLU A 277 2.63 27.54 -11.17
CA GLU A 277 1.92 27.70 -9.88
C GLU A 277 2.28 29.00 -9.15
N LEU A 278 3.54 29.44 -9.27
CA LEU A 278 4.09 30.54 -8.47
C LEU A 278 4.40 31.79 -9.31
N ALA A 279 4.08 31.75 -10.61
CA ALA A 279 4.42 32.80 -11.57
C ALA A 279 5.92 33.20 -11.51
N LEU A 280 6.80 32.20 -11.50
CA LEU A 280 8.24 32.44 -11.36
C LEU A 280 8.78 33.28 -12.52
N THR A 281 9.67 34.23 -12.22
CA THR A 281 10.46 34.92 -13.26
C THR A 281 11.45 33.96 -13.92
N GLU A 282 11.91 34.27 -15.15
CA GLU A 282 12.95 33.46 -15.82
C GLU A 282 14.22 33.30 -14.96
N SER A 283 14.59 34.34 -14.21
CA SER A 283 15.75 34.30 -13.33
C SER A 283 15.58 33.27 -12.21
N GLN A 284 14.41 33.27 -11.54
CA GLN A 284 14.07 32.31 -10.50
C GLN A 284 13.99 30.88 -11.07
N GLN A 285 13.41 30.71 -12.26
CA GLN A 285 13.35 29.43 -12.94
C GLN A 285 14.75 28.86 -13.20
N ARG A 286 15.67 29.68 -13.76
CA ARG A 286 17.06 29.27 -14.01
C ARG A 286 17.78 28.91 -12.71
N HIS A 287 17.57 29.70 -11.65
CA HIS A 287 18.16 29.42 -10.34
C HIS A 287 17.71 28.05 -9.80
N LEU A 288 16.41 27.73 -9.85
CA LEU A 288 15.90 26.41 -9.46
C LEU A 288 16.47 25.29 -10.33
N VAL A 289 16.53 25.46 -11.66
CA VAL A 289 17.12 24.42 -12.54
C VAL A 289 18.57 24.13 -12.16
N VAL A 290 19.37 25.16 -11.88
CA VAL A 290 20.77 24.99 -11.46
C VAL A 290 20.84 24.27 -10.12
N ALA A 291 20.06 24.70 -9.13
CA ALA A 291 20.02 24.06 -7.82
C ALA A 291 19.59 22.59 -7.90
N GLY A 292 18.54 22.29 -8.67
CA GLY A 292 18.03 20.92 -8.83
C GLY A 292 18.98 20.01 -9.60
N ARG A 293 19.71 20.53 -10.60
CA ARG A 293 20.82 19.79 -11.24
C ARG A 293 21.97 19.51 -10.27
N GLY A 294 22.25 20.45 -9.36
CA GLY A 294 23.19 20.26 -8.25
C GLY A 294 22.74 19.14 -7.32
N ALA A 295 21.50 19.21 -6.82
CA ALA A 295 20.89 18.19 -5.98
C ALA A 295 20.88 16.82 -6.64
N THR A 296 20.51 16.74 -7.92
CA THR A 296 20.53 15.49 -8.71
C THR A 296 21.89 14.81 -8.67
N LYS A 297 22.97 15.57 -8.93
CA LYS A 297 24.34 15.03 -8.88
C LYS A 297 24.70 14.54 -7.49
N GLN A 298 24.32 15.30 -6.46
CA GLN A 298 24.62 14.99 -5.07
C GLN A 298 23.89 13.71 -4.60
N CYS A 299 22.57 13.60 -4.87
CA CYS A 299 21.78 12.41 -4.59
C CYS A 299 22.38 11.15 -5.23
N LEU A 300 22.70 11.23 -6.53
CA LEU A 300 23.19 10.08 -7.28
C LEU A 300 24.60 9.67 -6.83
N PHE A 301 25.45 10.64 -6.45
CA PHE A 301 26.78 10.36 -5.91
C PHE A 301 26.72 9.75 -4.51
N GLN A 302 25.86 10.28 -3.63
CA GLN A 302 25.62 9.70 -2.31
C GLN A 302 25.07 8.27 -2.42
N TRP A 303 24.07 8.06 -3.28
CA TRP A 303 23.52 6.74 -3.55
C TRP A 303 24.59 5.77 -4.05
N GLN A 304 25.42 6.19 -5.01
CA GLN A 304 26.52 5.38 -5.52
C GLN A 304 27.44 4.94 -4.37
N THR A 305 27.88 5.89 -3.54
CA THR A 305 28.82 5.64 -2.44
C THR A 305 28.23 4.67 -1.43
N ILE A 306 27.04 4.98 -0.90
CA ILE A 306 26.32 4.15 0.08
C ILE A 306 26.07 2.74 -0.47
N THR A 307 25.67 2.65 -1.74
CA THR A 307 25.34 1.36 -2.37
C THR A 307 26.58 0.50 -2.57
N ILE A 308 27.68 1.07 -3.04
CA ILE A 308 28.97 0.37 -3.17
C ILE A 308 29.41 -0.14 -1.80
N ASP A 309 29.43 0.73 -0.78
CA ASP A 309 29.86 0.36 0.57
C ASP A 309 29.01 -0.78 1.16
N ASN A 310 27.69 -0.70 1.01
CA ASN A 310 26.77 -1.75 1.45
C ASN A 310 27.03 -3.09 0.74
N LEU A 311 27.25 -3.08 -0.58
CA LEU A 311 27.54 -4.29 -1.36
C LEU A 311 28.89 -4.90 -0.97
N LEU A 312 29.91 -4.08 -0.72
CA LEU A 312 31.22 -4.53 -0.24
C LEU A 312 31.14 -5.15 1.16
N GLN A 313 30.40 -4.52 2.08
CA GLN A 313 30.17 -5.08 3.42
C GLN A 313 29.45 -6.44 3.37
N MET A 314 28.44 -6.56 2.50
CA MET A 314 27.74 -7.82 2.30
C MET A 314 28.62 -8.91 1.70
N GLY A 315 29.49 -8.57 0.74
CA GLY A 315 30.48 -9.52 0.22
C GLY A 315 31.39 -10.06 1.31
N LYS A 316 31.92 -9.19 2.18
CA LYS A 316 32.73 -9.60 3.34
C LYS A 316 31.98 -10.55 4.27
N GLN A 317 30.69 -10.29 4.54
CA GLN A 317 29.86 -11.19 5.37
C GLN A 317 29.69 -12.57 4.72
N ILE A 318 29.48 -12.62 3.40
CA ILE A 318 29.29 -13.88 2.67
C ILE A 318 30.61 -14.68 2.58
N GLN A 319 31.74 -14.00 2.34
CA GLN A 319 33.06 -14.62 2.38
C GLN A 319 33.35 -15.21 3.77
N GLY A 320 32.99 -14.50 4.84
CA GLY A 320 33.15 -14.97 6.23
C GLY A 320 32.33 -16.21 6.60
N LEU A 321 31.31 -16.56 5.80
CA LEU A 321 30.49 -17.77 6.02
C LEU A 321 31.12 -19.06 5.47
N ASN A 322 32.29 -19.00 4.80
CA ASN A 322 33.08 -20.15 4.35
C ASN A 322 32.23 -21.27 3.71
N ARG A 323 31.34 -20.92 2.76
CA ARG A 323 30.56 -21.90 1.99
C ARG A 323 31.16 -22.08 0.60
N PRO A 324 32.08 -23.04 0.40
CA PRO A 324 32.58 -23.35 -0.93
C PRO A 324 31.44 -23.96 -1.77
N GLY A 325 31.03 -23.27 -2.84
CA GLY A 325 30.06 -23.78 -3.82
C GLY A 325 28.85 -22.89 -4.12
N MET A 326 28.66 -21.74 -3.46
CA MET A 326 27.74 -20.74 -4.00
C MET A 326 28.44 -20.01 -5.16
N GLY A 327 27.99 -20.24 -6.39
CA GLY A 327 28.42 -19.42 -7.53
C GLY A 327 28.09 -17.94 -7.34
N THR A 328 28.55 -17.07 -8.26
CA THR A 328 28.38 -15.61 -8.19
C THR A 328 26.93 -15.21 -7.87
N ILE A 329 26.68 -14.76 -6.64
CA ILE A 329 25.36 -14.34 -6.19
C ILE A 329 25.13 -12.93 -6.73
N ALA A 330 24.29 -12.80 -7.76
CA ALA A 330 23.90 -11.50 -8.28
C ALA A 330 22.75 -10.91 -7.44
N ARG A 331 22.95 -9.71 -6.90
CA ARG A 331 21.91 -8.95 -6.18
C ARG A 331 21.28 -7.92 -7.09
N LYS A 332 19.95 -7.79 -6.99
CA LYS A 332 19.22 -6.68 -7.60
C LYS A 332 19.43 -5.43 -6.75
N VAL A 333 19.98 -4.39 -7.36
CA VAL A 333 20.26 -3.10 -6.74
C VAL A 333 19.33 -2.06 -7.36
N TYR A 334 18.78 -1.20 -6.52
CA TYR A 334 17.82 -0.18 -6.92
C TYR A 334 18.45 1.21 -6.83
N GLY A 335 18.20 2.06 -7.83
CA GLY A 335 18.55 3.48 -7.81
C GLY A 335 17.91 4.23 -6.65
N PRO A 336 18.30 5.50 -6.40
CA PRO A 336 17.63 6.32 -5.41
C PRO A 336 16.22 6.69 -5.88
N SER A 337 15.36 7.12 -4.96
CA SER A 337 14.10 7.75 -5.34
C SER A 337 14.40 9.16 -5.86
N VAL A 338 13.72 9.59 -6.93
CA VAL A 338 13.79 10.99 -7.41
C VAL A 338 13.37 11.99 -6.32
N ARG A 339 12.56 11.54 -5.34
CA ARG A 339 12.16 12.35 -4.18
C ARG A 339 13.30 12.73 -3.26
N VAL A 340 14.43 12.01 -3.29
CA VAL A 340 15.59 12.38 -2.47
C VAL A 340 16.14 13.74 -2.90
N ILE A 341 15.91 14.17 -4.15
CA ILE A 341 16.26 15.52 -4.62
C ILE A 341 15.57 16.59 -3.76
N GLU A 342 14.30 16.37 -3.39
CA GLU A 342 13.52 17.29 -2.55
C GLU A 342 14.07 17.41 -1.11
N LEU A 343 14.95 16.49 -0.71
CA LEU A 343 15.61 16.47 0.59
C LEU A 343 17.01 17.10 0.56
N GLU A 344 17.58 17.36 -0.62
CA GLU A 344 18.90 17.96 -0.73
C GLU A 344 18.89 19.43 -0.30
N LEU A 345 19.85 19.79 0.54
CA LEU A 345 19.93 21.14 1.13
C LEU A 345 20.03 22.24 0.07
N ILE A 346 20.76 22.00 -1.03
CA ILE A 346 20.91 22.99 -2.12
C ILE A 346 19.57 23.29 -2.79
N TRP A 347 18.72 22.26 -2.95
CA TRP A 347 17.39 22.41 -3.54
C TRP A 347 16.44 23.08 -2.56
N GLN A 348 16.42 22.64 -1.30
CA GLN A 348 15.60 23.25 -0.24
C GLN A 348 15.94 24.73 -0.02
N HIS A 349 17.22 25.09 -0.07
CA HIS A 349 17.68 26.47 0.05
C HIS A 349 17.18 27.32 -1.13
N ALA A 350 17.37 26.85 -2.36
CA ALA A 350 16.92 27.55 -3.56
C ALA A 350 15.40 27.74 -3.59
N ILE A 351 14.64 26.74 -3.17
CA ILE A 351 13.18 26.87 -2.96
C ILE A 351 12.93 27.96 -1.93
N THR A 352 13.51 27.86 -0.73
CA THR A 352 13.23 28.78 0.37
C THR A 352 13.55 30.23 0.01
N GLU A 353 14.64 30.47 -0.72
CA GLU A 353 15.04 31.80 -1.20
C GLU A 353 14.03 32.38 -2.18
N ILE A 354 13.47 31.55 -3.06
CA ILE A 354 12.51 31.98 -4.09
C ILE A 354 11.10 32.09 -3.51
N THR A 355 10.79 31.29 -2.49
CA THR A 355 9.41 31.05 -2.02
C THR A 355 9.21 31.52 -0.59
N SER A 356 10.06 32.40 -0.06
CA SER A 356 10.00 32.91 1.32
C SER A 356 8.65 33.56 1.72
N SER A 357 7.73 33.77 0.77
CA SER A 357 6.35 34.24 0.97
C SER A 357 5.25 33.24 0.51
N ILE A 358 5.61 32.15 -0.15
CA ILE A 358 4.67 31.14 -0.66
C ILE A 358 5.16 29.79 -0.18
N ASP A 359 4.39 29.17 0.70
CA ASP A 359 4.73 27.88 1.30
C ASP A 359 4.70 26.78 0.23
N VAL A 360 5.81 26.58 -0.49
CA VAL A 360 5.97 25.55 -1.54
C VAL A 360 5.98 24.14 -0.97
N GLN A 361 6.04 24.01 0.36
CA GLN A 361 5.75 22.75 1.05
C GLN A 361 4.24 22.44 1.13
N ARG A 362 3.35 23.33 0.67
CA ARG A 362 1.87 23.14 0.59
C ARG A 362 1.36 22.05 -0.35
N LYS A 363 2.19 21.26 -1.03
CA LYS A 363 1.71 20.00 -1.64
C LYS A 363 1.53 18.86 -0.62
N ARG A 364 1.88 19.09 0.66
CA ARG A 364 1.67 18.13 1.77
C ARG A 364 0.21 17.92 2.21
N PRO A 365 -0.68 18.94 2.31
CA PRO A 365 -2.02 18.77 2.84
C PRO A 365 -2.91 17.84 2.00
N PHE A 366 -3.07 18.10 0.69
CA PHE A 366 -3.90 17.25 -0.18
C PHE A 366 -3.47 15.79 -0.13
N ARG A 367 -2.16 15.54 -0.23
CA ARG A 367 -1.60 14.19 -0.15
C ARG A 367 -1.84 13.55 1.21
N ARG A 368 -1.61 14.28 2.30
CA ARG A 368 -1.80 13.78 3.65
C ARG A 368 -3.27 13.42 3.87
N THR A 369 -4.19 14.31 3.52
CA THR A 369 -5.64 14.06 3.54
C THR A 369 -5.99 12.82 2.72
N ALA A 370 -5.54 12.73 1.46
CA ALA A 370 -5.83 11.58 0.61
C ALA A 370 -5.28 10.25 1.18
N ILE A 371 -4.10 10.26 1.83
CA ILE A 371 -3.56 9.08 2.52
C ILE A 371 -4.40 8.70 3.75
N VAL A 372 -4.75 9.69 4.57
CA VAL A 372 -5.52 9.49 5.80
C VAL A 372 -6.92 8.96 5.48
N GLU A 373 -7.61 9.59 4.53
CA GLU A 373 -8.90 9.13 4.03
C GLU A 373 -8.78 7.72 3.46
N TYR A 374 -7.73 7.45 2.69
CA TYR A 374 -7.48 6.13 2.13
C TYR A 374 -7.32 5.05 3.20
N VAL A 375 -6.56 5.32 4.25
CA VAL A 375 -6.39 4.40 5.38
C VAL A 375 -7.71 4.24 6.14
N THR A 376 -8.47 5.31 6.29
CA THR A 376 -9.81 5.27 6.88
C THR A 376 -10.76 4.41 6.04
N ALA A 377 -10.72 4.49 4.71
CA ALA A 377 -11.50 3.64 3.82
C ALA A 377 -11.05 2.17 3.87
N MET A 378 -9.77 1.89 4.07
CA MET A 378 -9.31 0.53 4.34
C MET A 378 -9.92 0.02 5.66
N LEU A 379 -9.84 0.81 6.73
CA LEU A 379 -10.42 0.44 8.02
C LEU A 379 -11.93 0.27 7.95
N ASP A 380 -12.63 1.14 7.21
CA ASP A 380 -14.07 1.04 6.98
C ASP A 380 -14.49 -0.33 6.45
N LYS A 381 -13.73 -0.91 5.51
CA LYS A 381 -13.98 -2.26 4.97
C LYS A 381 -14.00 -3.36 6.03
N GLU A 382 -13.35 -3.16 7.18
CA GLU A 382 -13.36 -4.12 8.29
C GLU A 382 -14.37 -3.72 9.38
N LEU A 383 -14.46 -2.42 9.64
CA LEU A 383 -15.17 -1.86 10.80
C LEU A 383 -16.62 -1.48 10.51
N TRP A 384 -17.03 -1.37 9.25
CA TRP A 384 -18.36 -0.87 8.88
C TRP A 384 -18.69 0.46 9.55
N LEU A 385 -17.96 1.52 9.19
CA LEU A 385 -18.11 2.83 9.80
C LEU A 385 -19.37 3.51 9.27
N SER A 386 -20.12 4.12 10.18
CA SER A 386 -21.15 5.10 9.81
C SER A 386 -20.50 6.42 9.35
N PRO A 387 -21.18 7.25 8.54
CA PRO A 387 -20.62 8.51 8.03
C PRO A 387 -20.08 9.44 9.13
N ASP A 388 -20.77 9.52 10.26
CA ASP A 388 -20.40 10.30 11.45
C ASP A 388 -19.13 9.81 12.16
N GLN A 389 -18.71 8.57 11.91
CA GLN A 389 -17.50 7.99 12.50
C GLN A 389 -16.24 8.19 11.64
N ARG A 390 -16.41 8.44 10.33
CA ARG A 390 -15.29 8.48 9.38
C ARG A 390 -14.38 9.68 9.62
N GLU A 391 -14.94 10.86 9.83
CA GLU A 391 -14.17 12.09 10.07
C GLU A 391 -13.41 12.05 11.42
N PRO A 392 -14.04 11.71 12.57
CA PRO A 392 -13.30 11.56 13.82
C PRO A 392 -12.23 10.48 13.75
N LEU A 393 -12.48 9.35 13.08
CA LEU A 393 -11.46 8.32 12.90
C LEU A 393 -10.33 8.81 12.00
N ALA A 394 -10.63 9.53 10.91
CA ALA A 394 -9.63 10.12 10.04
C ALA A 394 -8.71 11.08 10.82
N ALA A 395 -9.26 11.87 11.76
CA ALA A 395 -8.45 12.74 12.61
C ALA A 395 -7.47 11.95 13.51
N LEU A 396 -7.92 10.83 14.11
CA LEU A 396 -7.05 9.96 14.90
C LEU A 396 -5.97 9.28 14.02
N VAL A 397 -6.36 8.82 12.83
CA VAL A 397 -5.44 8.25 11.84
C VAL A 397 -4.40 9.29 11.43
N ASP A 398 -4.80 10.53 11.20
CA ASP A 398 -3.89 11.62 10.86
C ASP A 398 -2.88 11.88 11.99
N ALA A 399 -3.37 12.04 13.23
CA ALA A 399 -2.52 12.25 14.41
C ALA A 399 -1.51 11.11 14.64
N SER A 400 -1.82 9.90 14.19
CA SER A 400 -0.93 8.75 14.30
C SER A 400 0.28 8.80 13.36
N PHE A 401 0.22 9.55 12.26
CA PHE A 401 1.30 9.61 11.28
C PHE A 401 2.36 10.65 11.63
N PRO A 402 3.66 10.40 11.33
CA PRO A 402 4.69 11.44 11.41
C PRO A 402 4.37 12.62 10.47
N PRO A 403 4.98 13.81 10.68
CA PRO A 403 4.73 15.00 9.86
C PRO A 403 4.89 14.75 8.35
N ALA A 404 5.90 13.95 7.98
CA ALA A 404 6.11 13.49 6.61
C ALA A 404 5.80 12.00 6.49
N ILE A 405 4.75 11.67 5.73
CA ILE A 405 4.43 10.27 5.40
C ILE A 405 5.34 9.85 4.23
N ASN A 406 6.52 9.34 4.54
CA ASN A 406 7.46 8.86 3.54
C ASN A 406 7.10 7.44 3.12
N ILE A 407 6.82 7.27 1.84
CA ILE A 407 6.36 5.98 1.34
C ILE A 407 7.37 5.42 0.34
N GLU A 408 8.44 4.87 0.91
CA GLU A 408 9.63 4.50 0.14
C GLU A 408 9.62 3.06 -0.38
N GLN A 409 8.81 2.17 0.21
CA GLN A 409 8.78 0.75 -0.13
C GLN A 409 7.46 0.34 -0.80
N PRO A 410 7.44 0.08 -2.13
CA PRO A 410 6.22 -0.22 -2.88
C PRO A 410 5.53 -1.53 -2.45
N GLN A 411 6.28 -2.46 -1.85
CA GLN A 411 5.80 -3.82 -1.58
C GLN A 411 4.99 -3.94 -0.31
N ALA A 412 5.16 -3.03 0.65
CA ALA A 412 4.47 -3.07 1.95
C ALA A 412 3.88 -1.70 2.33
N ARG A 413 3.76 -0.80 1.34
CA ARG A 413 3.32 0.59 1.47
C ARG A 413 2.01 0.69 2.24
N GLU A 414 0.96 -0.03 1.85
CA GLU A 414 -0.33 0.13 2.54
C GLU A 414 -0.44 -0.66 3.82
N LEU A 415 0.29 -1.78 3.95
CA LEU A 415 0.40 -2.45 5.23
C LEU A 415 1.12 -1.55 6.24
N GLY A 416 2.16 -0.82 5.84
CA GLY A 416 2.82 0.18 6.68
C GLY A 416 1.89 1.33 7.04
N LEU A 417 1.13 1.84 6.06
CA LEU A 417 0.11 2.88 6.31
C LEU A 417 -0.99 2.40 7.26
N LEU A 418 -1.41 1.15 7.19
CA LEU A 418 -2.42 0.58 8.09
C LEU A 418 -1.86 0.26 9.49
N VAL A 419 -0.66 -0.33 9.55
CA VAL A 419 -0.01 -0.71 10.81
C VAL A 419 0.21 0.49 11.72
N THR A 420 0.48 1.65 11.13
CA THR A 420 0.76 2.89 11.88
C THR A 420 -0.40 3.25 12.83
N PRO A 421 -1.64 3.52 12.35
CA PRO A 421 -2.76 3.79 13.24
C PRO A 421 -3.13 2.60 14.12
N LEU A 422 -3.06 1.35 13.60
CA LEU A 422 -3.40 0.15 14.37
C LEU A 422 -2.59 -0.01 15.67
N PHE A 423 -1.36 0.50 15.71
CA PHE A 423 -0.45 0.34 16.86
C PHE A 423 -0.13 1.64 17.59
N ARG A 424 -0.54 2.80 17.05
CA ARG A 424 -0.31 4.12 17.64
C ARG A 424 -1.55 4.77 18.23
N ILE A 425 -2.74 4.47 17.73
CA ILE A 425 -3.99 4.99 18.32
C ILE A 425 -4.34 4.11 19.52
N PRO A 426 -4.39 4.66 20.74
CA PRO A 426 -4.70 3.89 21.93
C PRO A 426 -6.21 3.63 22.08
N ASP A 427 -6.59 2.60 22.85
CA ASP A 427 -7.98 2.11 22.94
C ASP A 427 -8.93 3.12 23.59
N ASP A 428 -8.42 4.03 24.42
CA ASP A 428 -9.14 5.13 25.06
C ASP A 428 -9.50 6.25 24.06
N GLU A 429 -8.64 6.53 23.08
CA GLU A 429 -8.94 7.44 21.97
C GLU A 429 -9.93 6.81 20.97
N LEU A 430 -9.88 5.48 20.78
CA LEU A 430 -10.84 4.76 19.93
C LEU A 430 -12.23 4.64 20.55
N ALA A 431 -12.33 4.56 21.89
CA ALA A 431 -13.58 4.38 22.62
C ALA A 431 -14.69 5.40 22.29
N PRO A 432 -14.42 6.72 22.18
CA PRO A 432 -15.45 7.69 21.81
C PRO A 432 -15.84 7.67 20.32
N VAL A 433 -15.02 7.09 19.45
CA VAL A 433 -15.24 7.09 17.99
C VAL A 433 -15.87 5.78 17.49
N LEU A 434 -15.45 4.65 18.06
CA LEU A 434 -15.83 3.32 17.61
C LEU A 434 -16.74 2.62 18.60
N ARG A 435 -17.78 1.97 18.08
CA ARG A 435 -18.64 1.07 18.85
C ARG A 435 -17.88 -0.17 19.28
N GLU A 436 -18.40 -0.85 20.30
CA GLU A 436 -17.77 -2.02 20.89
C GLU A 436 -17.50 -3.16 19.87
N SER A 437 -18.44 -3.46 18.96
CA SER A 437 -18.20 -4.45 17.89
C SER A 437 -17.08 -4.05 16.93
N GLN A 438 -16.97 -2.75 16.64
CA GLN A 438 -15.94 -2.21 15.76
C GLN A 438 -14.57 -2.23 16.47
N ARG A 439 -14.51 -1.94 17.77
CA ARG A 439 -13.27 -2.11 18.56
C ARG A 439 -12.81 -3.57 18.62
N ARG A 440 -13.73 -4.54 18.68
CA ARG A 440 -13.37 -5.97 18.54
C ARG A 440 -12.82 -6.29 17.16
N ALA A 441 -13.43 -5.77 16.10
CA ALA A 441 -12.91 -5.91 14.74
C ALA A 441 -11.50 -5.30 14.61
N TRP A 442 -11.28 -4.10 15.16
CA TRP A 442 -9.97 -3.45 15.25
C TRP A 442 -8.93 -4.34 15.95
N LYS A 443 -9.23 -4.84 17.14
CA LYS A 443 -8.31 -5.70 17.91
C LYS A 443 -8.02 -7.02 17.17
N SER A 444 -9.01 -7.59 16.51
CA SER A 444 -8.81 -8.81 15.71
C SER A 444 -7.92 -8.57 14.47
N LEU A 445 -8.05 -7.40 13.84
CA LEU A 445 -7.17 -6.97 12.75
C LEU A 445 -5.76 -6.68 13.23
N GLN A 446 -5.61 -6.02 14.38
CA GLN A 446 -4.31 -5.74 15.00
C GLN A 446 -3.57 -7.04 15.37
N ALA A 447 -4.28 -8.06 15.85
CA ALA A 447 -3.71 -9.35 16.24
C ALA A 447 -2.99 -10.08 15.10
N GLU A 448 -3.31 -9.77 13.83
CA GLU A 448 -2.65 -10.30 12.63
C GLU A 448 -1.16 -9.92 12.55
N PHE A 449 -0.74 -8.95 13.35
CA PHE A 449 0.65 -8.54 13.47
C PHE A 449 1.22 -8.84 14.87
N LYS A 450 2.53 -9.00 14.94
CA LYS A 450 3.28 -9.19 16.19
C LYS A 450 4.12 -7.97 16.51
N ARG A 451 3.95 -7.37 17.69
CA ARG A 451 4.83 -6.30 18.15
C ARG A 451 6.15 -6.87 18.67
N ARG A 452 7.28 -6.29 18.23
CA ARG A 452 8.65 -6.59 18.67
C ARG A 452 9.40 -5.29 18.92
N GLY A 453 9.29 -4.76 20.14
CA GLY A 453 9.81 -3.44 20.48
C GLY A 453 9.15 -2.35 19.65
N ASP A 454 9.97 -1.57 18.93
CA ASP A 454 9.56 -0.48 18.05
C ASP A 454 9.11 -0.94 16.66
N HIS A 455 9.23 -2.25 16.40
CA HIS A 455 8.81 -2.84 15.15
C HIS A 455 7.51 -3.62 15.30
N VAL A 456 6.75 -3.64 14.22
CA VAL A 456 5.63 -4.54 14.03
C VAL A 456 5.99 -5.53 12.93
N VAL A 457 5.71 -6.80 13.17
CA VAL A 457 6.10 -7.91 12.31
C VAL A 457 4.86 -8.57 11.75
N LEU A 458 4.87 -8.80 10.44
CA LEU A 458 3.91 -9.66 9.78
C LEU A 458 4.57 -11.00 9.40
N PRO A 459 4.20 -12.11 10.07
CA PRO A 459 4.77 -13.42 9.77
C PRO A 459 4.16 -14.06 8.52
N LEU A 460 4.99 -14.31 7.50
CA LEU A 460 4.59 -14.99 6.26
C LEU A 460 4.62 -16.53 6.42
N LYS A 461 4.12 -17.26 5.42
CA LYS A 461 3.97 -18.74 5.51
C LYS A 461 5.28 -19.50 5.30
N ASP A 462 6.21 -18.93 4.55
CA ASP A 462 7.54 -19.50 4.30
C ASP A 462 8.51 -19.30 5.48
N GLY A 463 8.02 -18.73 6.60
CA GLY A 463 8.83 -18.39 7.77
C GLY A 463 9.53 -17.04 7.64
N SER A 464 9.38 -16.34 6.51
CA SER A 464 9.86 -14.97 6.37
C SER A 464 8.95 -13.98 7.10
N GLU A 465 9.47 -12.78 7.35
CA GLU A 465 8.81 -11.74 8.13
C GLU A 465 8.90 -10.41 7.39
N VAL A 466 7.80 -9.65 7.36
CA VAL A 466 7.80 -8.25 6.93
C VAL A 466 7.85 -7.37 8.16
N LEU A 467 8.85 -6.50 8.23
CA LEU A 467 9.08 -5.60 9.35
C LEU A 467 8.56 -4.20 9.02
N PHE A 468 7.80 -3.62 9.94
CA PHE A 468 7.30 -2.26 9.88
C PHE A 468 7.87 -1.47 11.06
N HIS A 469 8.41 -0.29 10.80
CA HIS A 469 8.83 0.64 11.85
C HIS A 469 7.63 1.51 12.24
N VAL A 470 7.32 1.59 13.54
CA VAL A 470 6.11 2.28 14.02
C VAL A 470 6.45 3.47 14.95
N THR A 471 7.72 3.67 15.27
CA THR A 471 8.20 4.85 16.00
C THR A 471 8.31 6.09 15.10
N PRO A 472 8.15 7.31 15.68
CA PRO A 472 8.16 8.59 14.95
C PRO A 472 9.40 8.87 14.11
#